data_AF-A0A0D0DX50-F1
#
_entry.id   AF-A0A0D0DX50-F1
#
_cell.length_a   1.000
_cell.length_b   1.000
_cell.length_c   1.000
_cell.angle_alpha   90.00
_cell.angle_beta   90.00
_cell.angle_gamma   90.00
#
_symmetry.space_group_name_H-M   'P 1'
#
loop_
_entity.id
_entity.type
_entity.pdbx_description
1 polymer ?
#
loop_
_entity_poly.entity_id
_entity_poly.type
_entity_poly.pdbx_seq_one_letter_code
_entity_poly.pdbx_strand_id
1 'polypeptide(L)'
;MLVIATHTLEWALQKEPLKRHIRPAGATPSTTMDAFDLAVNLRGIGWDWSKGLRVPRETHLSTHVRFVAYTIFSASLHAFIRGVPHSAVQSFSPDAFSSIIGGTIFDKTLPFFLRYLCSSIIATLIASGMYCYCFFQMAMHRTCSPHSETRPRPMASRFRTPVKFATSVSDFWDGDGPVLVLAEKVSEE
;
A
#
# COMPACT_ATOMS: atom_id res chain seq x y z
N MET A 1 10.11 -9.64 -8.68
CA MET A 1 10.60 -10.84 -7.97
C MET A 1 10.17 -10.87 -6.51
N LEU A 2 10.52 -9.89 -5.68
CA LEU A 2 10.12 -9.86 -4.25
C LEU A 2 8.61 -9.99 -4.00
N VAL A 3 7.77 -9.35 -4.83
CA VAL A 3 6.29 -9.40 -4.70
C VAL A 3 5.73 -10.81 -4.91
N ILE A 4 6.30 -11.57 -5.85
CA ILE A 4 5.88 -12.95 -6.12
C ILE A 4 6.29 -13.83 -4.94
N ALA A 5 7.52 -13.66 -4.43
CA ALA A 5 8.04 -14.41 -3.29
C ALA A 5 7.19 -14.21 -2.03
N THR A 6 6.78 -12.97 -1.72
CA THR A 6 5.93 -12.67 -0.57
C THR A 6 4.55 -13.30 -0.68
N HIS A 7 3.95 -13.32 -1.88
CA HIS A 7 2.66 -13.97 -2.09
C HIS A 7 2.75 -15.50 -2.03
N THR A 8 3.79 -16.08 -2.62
CA THR A 8 4.00 -17.54 -2.51
C THR A 8 4.24 -17.97 -1.07
N LEU A 9 4.90 -17.13 -0.26
CA LEU A 9 5.09 -17.38 1.17
C LEU A 9 3.76 -17.30 1.92
N GLU A 10 2.94 -16.29 1.64
CA GLU A 10 1.59 -16.15 2.22
C GLU A 10 0.72 -17.38 1.91
N TRP A 11 0.77 -17.91 0.68
CA TRP A 11 0.03 -19.13 0.31
C TRP A 11 0.58 -20.38 1.00
N ALA A 12 1.90 -20.52 1.09
CA ALA A 12 2.52 -21.66 1.76
C ALA A 12 2.17 -21.73 3.26
N LEU A 13 1.82 -20.59 3.86
CA LEU A 13 1.45 -20.50 5.28
C LEU A 13 -0.05 -20.70 5.54
N GLN A 14 -0.90 -20.81 4.52
CA GLN A 14 -2.33 -21.06 4.72
C GLN A 14 -2.60 -22.54 5.07
N LYS A 15 -3.38 -22.77 6.13
CA LYS A 15 -3.75 -24.12 6.59
C LYS A 15 -4.73 -24.86 5.68
N GLU A 16 -5.53 -24.12 4.90
CA GLU A 16 -6.51 -24.70 3.98
C GLU A 16 -6.24 -24.25 2.54
N PRO A 17 -6.46 -25.12 1.54
CA PRO A 17 -6.33 -24.73 0.14
C PRO A 17 -7.39 -23.69 -0.25
N LEU A 18 -6.95 -22.63 -0.90
CA LEU A 18 -7.81 -21.59 -1.48
C LEU A 18 -8.85 -22.20 -2.42
N LYS A 19 -10.10 -21.75 -2.30
CA LYS A 19 -11.21 -22.19 -3.15
C LYS A 19 -11.65 -21.05 -4.06
N ARG A 20 -11.95 -21.38 -5.30
CA ARG A 20 -12.47 -20.42 -6.28
C ARG A 20 -13.96 -20.22 -6.04
N HIS A 21 -14.41 -18.97 -5.90
CA HIS A 21 -15.82 -18.65 -5.64
C HIS A 21 -16.69 -18.85 -6.89
N ILE A 22 -16.10 -18.63 -8.08
CA ILE A 22 -16.81 -18.68 -9.36
C ILE A 22 -16.09 -19.68 -10.27
N ARG A 23 -16.69 -20.86 -10.46
CA ARG A 23 -16.27 -21.82 -11.50
C ARG A 23 -17.40 -21.90 -12.53
N PRO A 24 -17.12 -21.72 -13.83
CA PRO A 24 -18.12 -21.91 -14.88
C PRO A 24 -18.70 -23.32 -14.81
N ALA A 25 -20.02 -23.45 -14.94
CA ALA A 25 -20.68 -24.75 -14.98
C ALA A 25 -20.11 -25.58 -16.15
N GLY A 26 -19.51 -26.73 -15.83
CA GLY A 26 -18.89 -27.63 -16.81
C GLY A 26 -17.36 -27.51 -16.96
N ALA A 27 -16.69 -26.58 -16.28
CA ALA A 27 -15.23 -26.51 -16.29
C ALA A 27 -14.62 -27.64 -15.42
N THR A 28 -13.74 -28.45 -16.00
CA THR A 28 -12.98 -29.46 -15.25
C THR A 28 -12.01 -28.80 -14.27
N PRO A 29 -11.97 -29.21 -13.00
CA PRO A 29 -11.04 -28.65 -12.03
C PRO A 29 -9.60 -28.99 -12.43
N SER A 30 -8.78 -27.96 -12.66
CA SER A 30 -7.36 -28.11 -12.96
C SER A 30 -6.55 -27.34 -11.94
N THR A 31 -5.90 -28.07 -11.03
CA THR A 31 -5.07 -27.51 -9.96
C THR A 31 -3.89 -26.71 -10.51
N THR A 32 -3.31 -27.13 -11.64
CA THR A 32 -2.19 -26.43 -12.27
C THR A 32 -2.62 -25.09 -12.87
N MET A 33 -3.78 -25.06 -13.53
CA MET A 33 -4.32 -23.82 -14.08
C MET A 33 -4.75 -22.85 -12.97
N ASP A 34 -5.33 -23.39 -11.90
CA ASP A 34 -5.71 -22.62 -10.71
C ASP A 34 -4.49 -22.05 -9.98
N ALA A 35 -3.41 -22.83 -9.82
CA ALA A 35 -2.16 -22.36 -9.23
C ALA A 35 -1.45 -21.31 -10.10
N PHE A 36 -1.49 -21.49 -11.43
CA PHE A 36 -0.96 -20.51 -12.37
C PHE A 36 -1.78 -19.22 -12.34
N ASP A 37 -3.11 -19.32 -12.36
CA ASP A 37 -4.01 -18.18 -12.22
C ASP A 37 -3.74 -17.44 -10.90
N LEU A 38 -3.56 -18.14 -9.78
CA LEU A 38 -3.14 -17.52 -8.52
C LEU A 38 -1.78 -16.81 -8.64
N ALA A 39 -0.77 -17.48 -9.21
CA ALA A 39 0.58 -16.95 -9.41
C ALA A 39 0.60 -15.64 -10.21
N VAL A 40 -0.28 -15.51 -11.21
CA VAL A 40 -0.35 -14.31 -12.08
C VAL A 40 -1.38 -13.29 -11.59
N ASN A 41 -2.43 -13.73 -10.92
CA ASN A 41 -3.48 -12.91 -10.35
C ASN A 41 -3.08 -12.46 -8.95
N LEU A 42 -2.11 -11.54 -8.90
CA LEU A 42 -1.61 -10.90 -7.67
C LEU A 42 -2.71 -10.29 -6.79
N ARG A 43 -3.89 -10.02 -7.37
CA ARG A 43 -5.02 -9.42 -6.68
C ARG A 43 -6.00 -10.45 -6.13
N GLY A 44 -5.89 -11.70 -6.57
CA GLY A 44 -6.74 -12.78 -6.12
C GLY A 44 -8.22 -12.62 -6.49
N ILE A 45 -8.52 -11.91 -7.58
CA ILE A 45 -9.92 -11.72 -8.00
C ILE A 45 -10.54 -13.09 -8.32
N GLY A 46 -11.71 -13.38 -7.75
CA GLY A 46 -12.46 -14.63 -7.97
C GLY A 46 -12.09 -15.78 -7.02
N TRP A 47 -11.15 -15.55 -6.10
CA TRP A 47 -10.73 -16.49 -5.07
C TRP A 47 -11.32 -16.11 -3.71
N ASP A 48 -11.74 -17.10 -2.93
CA ASP A 48 -12.22 -16.90 -1.56
C ASP A 48 -11.03 -16.88 -0.59
N TRP A 49 -10.53 -15.67 -0.32
CA TRP A 49 -9.39 -15.44 0.57
C TRP A 49 -9.76 -15.47 2.05
N SER A 50 -11.06 -15.47 2.38
CA SER A 50 -11.53 -15.10 3.71
C SER A 50 -12.53 -16.11 4.26
N LYS A 51 -12.06 -17.28 4.67
CA LYS A 51 -12.81 -18.07 5.65
C LYS A 51 -12.60 -17.49 7.04
N GLY A 52 -13.70 -17.03 7.67
CA GLY A 52 -13.69 -16.54 9.05
C GLY A 52 -13.26 -15.09 9.23
N LEU A 53 -12.93 -14.36 8.17
CA LEU A 53 -12.66 -12.92 8.27
C LEU A 53 -13.99 -12.20 8.47
N ARG A 54 -14.31 -11.85 9.73
CA ARG A 54 -15.48 -11.06 10.07
C ARG A 54 -15.37 -9.70 9.36
N VAL A 55 -16.03 -9.57 8.21
CA VAL A 55 -16.13 -8.30 7.49
C VAL A 55 -16.97 -7.38 8.37
N PRO A 56 -16.40 -6.34 8.99
CA PRO A 56 -17.16 -5.45 9.85
C PRO A 56 -18.27 -4.80 9.01
N ARG A 57 -19.49 -4.77 9.54
CA ARG A 57 -20.64 -4.14 8.88
C ARG A 57 -20.26 -2.72 8.46
N GLU A 58 -20.36 -2.43 7.17
CA GLU A 58 -20.04 -1.11 6.61
C GLU A 58 -20.95 -0.05 7.24
N THR A 59 -20.41 0.71 8.19
CA THR A 59 -21.05 1.89 8.78
C THR A 59 -20.70 3.12 7.96
N HIS A 60 -21.11 3.13 6.68
CA HIS A 60 -20.84 4.26 5.81
C HIS A 60 -21.88 5.38 6.00
N LEU A 61 -21.61 6.27 6.95
CA LEU A 61 -22.05 7.67 6.94
C LEU A 61 -20.81 8.57 6.75
N SER A 62 -20.01 8.31 5.73
CA SER A 62 -18.98 9.26 5.32
C SER A 62 -19.62 10.24 4.34
N THR A 63 -19.87 11.47 4.80
CA THR A 63 -20.32 12.57 3.95
C THR A 63 -19.31 12.76 2.83
N HIS A 64 -19.78 12.65 1.58
CA HIS A 64 -18.99 12.76 0.35
C HIS A 64 -17.97 13.91 0.38
N VAL A 65 -18.34 15.03 1.02
CA VAL A 65 -17.50 16.22 1.22
C VAL A 65 -16.21 15.92 1.99
N ARG A 66 -16.26 15.12 3.07
CA ARG A 66 -15.05 14.77 3.84
C ARG A 66 -14.08 13.93 3.03
N PHE A 67 -14.61 13.01 2.24
CA PHE A 67 -13.79 12.20 1.34
C PHE A 67 -13.11 13.07 0.27
N VAL A 68 -13.87 13.94 -0.39
CA VAL A 68 -13.32 14.86 -1.41
C VAL A 68 -12.27 15.79 -0.80
N ALA A 69 -12.55 16.39 0.37
CA ALA A 69 -11.60 17.25 1.07
C ALA A 69 -10.30 16.52 1.43
N TYR A 70 -10.41 15.28 1.92
CA TYR A 70 -9.23 14.46 2.22
C TYR A 70 -8.42 14.13 0.96
N THR A 71 -9.09 13.77 -0.13
CA THR A 71 -8.43 13.49 -1.42
C THR A 71 -7.71 14.72 -1.96
N ILE A 72 -8.33 15.91 -1.91
CA ILE A 72 -7.70 17.17 -2.33
C ILE A 72 -6.51 17.49 -1.44
N PHE A 73 -6.67 17.43 -0.11
CA PHE A 73 -5.58 17.71 0.82
C PHE A 73 -4.39 16.76 0.60
N SER A 74 -4.68 15.48 0.45
CA SER A 74 -3.68 14.46 0.11
C SER A 74 -2.99 14.80 -1.21
N ALA A 75 -3.73 15.04 -2.29
CA ALA A 75 -3.15 15.40 -3.58
C ALA A 75 -2.26 16.64 -3.50
N SER A 76 -2.70 17.69 -2.80
CA SER A 76 -1.92 18.91 -2.57
C SER A 76 -0.65 18.66 -1.78
N LEU A 77 -0.71 17.87 -0.70
CA LEU A 77 0.47 17.50 0.08
C LEU A 77 1.48 16.74 -0.77
N HIS A 78 1.03 15.83 -1.62
CA HIS A 78 1.90 15.09 -2.53
C HIS A 78 2.49 15.96 -3.64
N ALA A 79 1.72 16.90 -4.19
CA ALA A 79 2.22 17.88 -5.13
C ALA A 79 3.31 18.75 -4.49
N PHE A 80 3.11 19.16 -3.24
CA PHE A 80 4.09 19.95 -2.48
C PHE A 80 5.37 19.15 -2.20
N ILE A 81 5.25 17.91 -1.69
CA ILE A 81 6.39 17.02 -1.42
C ILE A 81 7.22 16.74 -2.67
N ARG A 82 6.61 16.75 -3.87
CA ARG A 82 7.34 16.59 -5.14
C ARG A 82 7.91 17.89 -5.68
N GLY A 83 7.15 18.99 -5.55
CA GLY A 83 7.55 20.30 -6.06
C GLY A 83 8.77 20.85 -5.35
N VAL A 84 8.85 20.72 -4.03
CA VAL A 84 9.97 21.28 -3.25
C VAL A 84 11.33 20.66 -3.64
N PRO A 85 11.50 19.33 -3.69
CA PRO A 85 12.73 18.70 -4.18
C PRO A 85 13.05 19.07 -5.62
N HIS A 86 12.04 19.15 -6.49
CA HIS A 86 12.24 19.50 -7.89
C HIS A 86 12.78 20.94 -8.04
N SER A 87 12.17 21.91 -7.35
CA SER A 87 12.65 23.30 -7.31
C SER A 87 14.03 23.41 -6.66
N ALA A 88 14.30 22.63 -5.62
CA ALA A 88 15.62 22.56 -4.99
C ALA A 88 16.68 22.07 -5.99
N VAL A 89 16.42 20.96 -6.70
CA VAL A 89 17.33 20.43 -7.73
C VAL A 89 17.58 21.45 -8.84
N GLN A 90 16.54 22.15 -9.32
CA GLN A 90 16.69 23.23 -10.30
C GLN A 90 17.55 24.40 -9.77
N SER A 91 17.44 24.74 -8.48
CA SER A 91 18.24 25.81 -7.87
C SER A 91 19.73 25.47 -7.77
N PHE A 92 20.09 24.18 -7.64
CA PHE A 92 21.49 23.74 -7.55
C PHE A 92 22.18 23.69 -8.91
N SER A 93 21.44 23.55 -10.01
CA SER A 93 22.04 23.49 -11.35
C SER A 93 21.08 24.02 -12.41
N PRO A 94 20.87 25.36 -12.45
CA PRO A 94 19.96 25.98 -13.42
C PRO A 94 20.39 25.69 -14.86
N ASP A 95 21.71 25.67 -15.12
CA ASP A 95 22.25 25.43 -16.46
C ASP A 95 22.10 23.98 -16.91
N ALA A 96 22.18 23.00 -16.00
CA ALA A 96 22.14 21.60 -16.39
C ALA A 96 20.72 21.08 -16.67
N PHE A 97 19.73 21.56 -15.91
CA PHE A 97 18.35 21.07 -16.01
C PHE A 97 17.46 21.95 -16.89
N SER A 98 17.86 23.19 -17.20
CA SER A 98 17.13 24.08 -18.11
C SER A 98 17.61 24.01 -19.57
N SER A 99 18.83 23.49 -19.80
CA SER A 99 19.40 23.41 -21.15
C SER A 99 18.96 22.15 -21.91
N ILE A 100 18.48 22.34 -23.13
CA ILE A 100 18.11 21.25 -24.07
C ILE A 100 19.32 20.39 -24.45
N ILE A 101 20.54 20.94 -24.35
CA ILE A 101 21.78 20.29 -24.75
C ILE A 101 22.22 19.21 -23.73
N GLY A 102 21.64 19.20 -22.54
CA GLY A 102 22.03 18.33 -21.43
C GLY A 102 23.29 18.87 -20.74
N GLY A 103 23.20 19.08 -19.43
CA GLY A 103 24.35 19.50 -18.63
C GLY A 103 25.00 18.37 -17.84
N THR A 104 26.19 18.66 -17.31
CA THR A 104 26.81 17.80 -16.30
C THR A 104 26.35 18.22 -14.91
N ILE A 105 26.07 17.25 -14.04
CA ILE A 105 25.75 17.48 -12.62
C ILE A 105 26.99 17.99 -11.87
N PHE A 106 28.18 17.79 -12.43
CA PHE A 106 29.45 18.16 -11.82
C PHE A 106 29.88 19.58 -12.23
N ASP A 107 29.61 20.56 -11.39
CA ASP A 107 30.11 21.92 -11.59
C ASP A 107 31.64 21.96 -11.42
N LYS A 108 32.35 22.35 -12.48
CA LYS A 108 33.84 22.41 -12.51
C LYS A 108 34.40 23.56 -11.68
N THR A 109 33.58 24.53 -11.31
CA THR A 109 34.02 25.73 -10.58
C THR A 109 34.18 25.49 -9.08
N LEU A 110 33.54 24.45 -8.53
CA LEU A 110 33.62 24.11 -7.11
C LEU A 110 34.83 23.22 -6.77
N PRO A 111 35.40 23.37 -5.57
CA PRO A 111 36.43 22.46 -5.07
C PRO A 111 35.89 21.04 -4.91
N PHE A 112 36.81 20.07 -5.00
CA PHE A 112 36.50 18.64 -5.09
C PHE A 112 35.43 18.16 -4.11
N PHE A 113 35.56 18.49 -2.82
CA PHE A 113 34.62 18.01 -1.80
C PHE A 113 33.20 18.55 -1.99
N LEU A 114 33.04 19.87 -2.21
CA LEU A 114 31.72 20.49 -2.41
C LEU A 114 31.04 19.96 -3.67
N ARG A 115 31.82 19.69 -4.71
CA ARG A 115 31.34 19.12 -5.97
C ARG A 115 30.64 17.78 -5.79
N TYR A 116 31.26 16.87 -5.04
CA TYR A 116 30.66 15.55 -4.75
C TYR A 116 29.48 15.66 -3.77
N LEU A 117 29.54 16.59 -2.81
CA LEU A 117 28.44 16.82 -1.88
C LEU A 117 27.19 17.32 -2.63
N CYS A 118 27.32 18.29 -3.52
CA CYS A 118 26.20 18.77 -4.34
C CYS A 118 25.65 17.66 -5.24
N SER A 119 26.53 16.89 -5.90
CA SER A 119 26.11 15.77 -6.74
C SER A 119 25.38 14.67 -5.96
N SER A 120 25.79 14.37 -4.73
CA SER A 120 25.14 13.34 -3.91
C SER A 120 23.79 13.80 -3.38
N ILE A 121 23.66 15.08 -3.01
CA ILE A 121 22.37 15.69 -2.63
C ILE A 121 21.40 15.63 -3.80
N ILE A 122 21.81 16.06 -4.99
CA ILE A 122 20.98 16.03 -6.20
C ILE A 122 20.55 14.59 -6.52
N ALA A 123 21.49 13.63 -6.51
CA ALA A 123 21.18 12.23 -6.78
C ALA A 123 20.17 11.66 -5.76
N THR A 124 20.33 11.99 -4.48
CA THR A 124 19.43 11.53 -3.41
C THR A 124 18.02 12.13 -3.55
N LEU A 125 17.91 13.42 -3.90
CA LEU A 125 16.63 14.07 -4.15
C LEU A 125 15.91 13.48 -5.37
N ILE A 126 16.64 13.20 -6.45
CA ILE A 126 16.06 12.55 -7.65
C ILE A 126 15.60 11.13 -7.33
N ALA A 127 16.44 10.33 -6.67
CA ALA A 127 16.12 8.94 -6.33
C ALA A 127 14.91 8.85 -5.39
N SER A 128 14.85 9.68 -4.34
CA SER A 128 13.71 9.75 -3.44
C SER A 128 12.44 10.23 -4.15
N GLY A 129 12.54 11.21 -5.05
CA GLY A 129 11.44 11.68 -5.89
C GLY A 129 10.86 10.56 -6.79
N MET A 130 11.73 9.79 -7.46
CA MET A 130 11.34 8.63 -8.26
C MET A 130 10.66 7.54 -7.43
N TYR A 131 11.23 7.20 -6.27
CA TYR A 131 10.65 6.19 -5.37
C TYR A 131 9.24 6.60 -4.91
N CYS A 132 9.07 7.85 -4.48
CA CYS A 132 7.77 8.41 -4.12
C CYS A 132 6.80 8.33 -5.30
N TYR A 133 7.21 8.74 -6.50
CA TYR A 133 6.37 8.68 -7.70
C TYR A 133 5.86 7.25 -7.98
N CYS A 134 6.76 6.26 -7.96
CA CYS A 134 6.40 4.85 -8.15
C CYS A 134 5.43 4.36 -7.07
N PHE A 135 5.69 4.69 -5.80
CA PHE A 135 4.80 4.34 -4.70
C PHE A 135 3.40 4.91 -4.87
N PHE A 136 3.29 6.18 -5.28
CA PHE A 136 2.01 6.83 -5.56
C PHE A 136 1.29 6.26 -6.76
N GLN A 137 2.00 6.00 -7.86
CA GLN A 137 1.39 5.34 -9.01
C GLN A 137 0.78 4.00 -8.62
N MET A 138 1.49 3.19 -7.81
CA MET A 138 0.95 1.93 -7.32
C MET A 138 -0.26 2.14 -6.38
N ALA A 139 -0.23 3.16 -5.53
CA ALA A 139 -1.35 3.48 -4.65
C ALA A 139 -2.60 3.94 -5.43
N MET A 140 -2.43 4.88 -6.37
CA MET A 140 -3.51 5.43 -7.17
C MET A 140 -4.09 4.41 -8.15
N HIS A 141 -3.24 3.58 -8.78
CA HIS A 141 -3.69 2.48 -9.62
C HIS A 141 -4.54 1.48 -8.81
N ARG A 142 -4.18 1.22 -7.54
CA ARG A 142 -4.99 0.37 -6.64
C ARG A 142 -6.34 0.99 -6.28
N THR A 143 -6.45 2.32 -6.16
CA THR A 143 -7.69 3.00 -5.75
C THR A 143 -8.60 3.40 -6.92
N CYS A 144 -8.06 3.66 -8.12
CA CYS A 144 -8.81 4.21 -9.25
C CYS A 144 -9.14 3.20 -10.36
N SER A 145 -8.64 1.95 -10.31
CA SER A 145 -9.00 0.96 -11.34
C SER A 145 -10.51 0.67 -11.30
N PRO A 146 -11.27 0.96 -12.36
CA PRO A 146 -12.73 0.84 -12.38
C PRO A 146 -13.22 -0.62 -12.32
N HIS A 147 -12.31 -1.58 -12.49
CA HIS A 147 -12.59 -3.01 -12.33
C HIS A 147 -12.40 -3.50 -10.88
N SER A 148 -11.99 -2.63 -9.96
CA SER A 148 -12.20 -2.85 -8.53
C SER A 148 -13.50 -2.20 -8.10
N GLU A 149 -14.54 -3.00 -8.06
CA GLU A 149 -15.73 -2.74 -7.25
C GLU A 149 -15.43 -2.90 -5.73
N THR A 150 -14.16 -2.76 -5.35
CA THR A 150 -13.72 -2.69 -3.95
C THR A 150 -13.67 -1.21 -3.58
N ARG A 151 -14.80 -0.74 -3.03
CA ARG A 151 -14.95 0.62 -2.49
C ARG A 151 -13.76 0.99 -1.59
N PRO A 152 -13.29 2.26 -1.63
CA PRO A 152 -12.19 2.71 -0.81
C PRO A 152 -12.58 2.60 0.68
N ARG A 153 -12.00 1.63 1.39
CA ARG A 153 -12.11 1.56 2.85
C ARG A 153 -11.50 2.85 3.43
N PRO A 154 -12.22 3.60 4.29
CA PRO A 154 -11.65 4.76 4.95
C PRO A 154 -10.49 4.33 5.86
N MET A 155 -9.29 4.84 5.59
CA MET A 155 -8.09 4.63 6.41
C MET A 155 -8.28 5.15 7.87
N ALA A 156 -9.35 5.89 8.13
CA ALA A 156 -9.68 6.52 9.40
C ALA A 156 -10.17 5.56 10.51
N SER A 157 -10.57 4.32 10.22
CA SER A 157 -11.08 3.42 11.28
C SER A 157 -10.00 2.59 11.98
N ARG A 158 -8.77 2.52 11.44
CA ARG A 158 -7.66 1.78 12.08
C ARG A 158 -6.99 2.50 13.26
N PHE A 159 -7.33 3.77 13.50
CA PHE A 159 -6.71 4.58 14.56
C PHE A 159 -7.71 5.10 15.59
N ARG A 160 -8.93 4.56 15.63
CA ARG A 160 -9.97 5.05 16.56
C ARG A 160 -9.92 4.46 17.97
N THR A 161 -9.12 3.42 18.19
CA THR A 161 -8.69 3.05 19.54
C THR A 161 -7.38 3.76 19.83
N PRO A 162 -7.30 4.58 20.90
CA PRO A 162 -6.03 5.15 21.29
C PRO A 162 -5.07 4.00 21.60
N VAL A 163 -3.87 4.03 21.00
CA VAL A 163 -2.75 3.09 21.23
C VAL A 163 -2.15 3.27 22.64
N LYS A 164 -2.99 3.56 23.61
CA LYS A 164 -2.61 3.69 25.01
C LYS A 164 -2.68 2.27 25.57
N PHE A 165 -1.51 1.67 25.79
CA PHE A 165 -1.27 0.40 26.50
C PHE A 165 -1.25 -0.91 25.69
N ALA A 166 -0.54 -0.95 24.55
CA ALA A 166 0.01 -2.23 24.08
C ALA A 166 1.38 -2.46 24.74
N THR A 167 1.52 -3.45 25.61
CA THR A 167 2.79 -3.81 26.27
C THR A 167 3.57 -4.89 25.52
N SER A 168 2.98 -5.47 24.47
CA SER A 168 3.58 -6.50 23.63
C SER A 168 3.35 -6.22 22.13
N VAL A 169 4.31 -6.62 21.30
CA VAL A 169 4.21 -6.56 19.83
C VAL A 169 3.08 -7.47 19.32
N SER A 170 2.81 -8.60 19.99
CA SER A 170 1.66 -9.45 19.63
C SER A 170 0.34 -8.70 19.78
N ASP A 171 0.14 -7.95 20.88
CA ASP A 171 -1.10 -7.23 21.17
C ASP A 171 -1.35 -6.05 20.23
N PHE A 172 -0.28 -5.53 19.63
CA PHE A 172 -0.37 -4.50 18.59
C PHE A 172 -0.90 -5.07 17.26
N TRP A 173 -0.64 -6.35 16.97
CA TRP A 173 -0.99 -6.99 15.70
C TRP A 173 -2.23 -7.89 15.78
N ASP A 174 -2.45 -8.56 16.91
CA ASP A 174 -3.59 -9.45 17.16
C ASP A 174 -4.70 -8.69 17.90
N GLY A 175 -5.56 -8.02 17.14
CA GLY A 175 -6.74 -7.32 17.65
C GLY A 175 -7.89 -8.23 18.09
N ASP A 176 -7.61 -9.32 18.81
CA ASP A 176 -8.61 -10.19 19.44
C ASP A 176 -8.47 -10.10 20.96
N GLY A 177 -9.29 -9.25 21.58
CA GLY A 177 -9.47 -9.26 23.02
C GLY A 177 -10.12 -10.57 23.48
N PRO A 178 -9.85 -11.04 24.71
CA PRO A 178 -10.41 -12.28 25.21
C PRO A 178 -11.93 -12.17 25.36
N VAL A 179 -12.67 -12.92 24.56
CA VAL A 179 -14.09 -13.21 24.79
C VAL A 179 -14.15 -14.14 26.00
N LEU A 180 -14.45 -13.57 27.16
CA LEU A 180 -14.83 -14.31 28.35
C LEU A 180 -16.10 -15.11 28.03
N VAL A 181 -15.93 -16.40 27.76
CA VAL A 181 -17.00 -17.39 27.77
C VAL A 181 -17.32 -17.68 29.23
N LEU A 182 -18.29 -16.95 29.79
CA LEU A 182 -19.00 -17.35 31.02
C LEU A 182 -20.33 -17.95 30.57
N ALA A 183 -20.29 -19.21 30.17
CA ALA A 183 -21.45 -20.07 30.04
C ALA A 183 -21.64 -20.82 31.37
N GLU A 184 -22.71 -20.43 32.06
CA GLU A 184 -23.77 -21.36 32.47
C GLU A 184 -23.33 -22.66 33.16
N LYS A 185 -23.44 -22.67 34.49
CA LYS A 185 -23.74 -23.91 35.22
C LYS A 185 -24.53 -23.63 36.49
N VAL A 186 -25.48 -24.53 36.74
CA VAL A 186 -26.25 -24.78 37.97
C VAL A 186 -27.63 -24.10 38.05
N SER A 187 -28.59 -24.70 37.35
CA SER A 187 -29.93 -24.96 37.90
C SER A 187 -30.37 -26.34 37.40
N GLU A 188 -30.19 -27.35 38.26
CA GLU A 188 -30.95 -28.61 38.31
C GLU A 188 -30.42 -29.42 39.51
N GLU A 189 -31.03 -29.18 40.68
CA GLU A 189 -31.66 -30.16 41.57
C GLU A 189 -32.22 -29.44 42.81
#